data_AF-A0A955J536-F1
#
_entry.id   AF-A0A955J536-F1
#
_cell.length_a   1.000
_cell.length_b   1.000
_cell.length_c   1.000
_cell.angle_alpha   90.00
_cell.angle_beta   90.00
_cell.angle_gamma   90.00
#
_symmetry.space_group_name_H-M   'P 1'
#
loop_
_entity.id
_entity.type
_entity.pdbx_description
1 polymer ?
#
loop_
_entity_poly.entity_id
_entity_poly.type
_entity_poly.pdbx_seq_one_letter_code
_entity_poly.pdbx_strand_id
1 'polypeptide(L)'
;VIRAVGDPRDRLNEDHLRALRAVRFAARYGFVIELETREAIRRDAAALQGVSRERIGDEVRRMLLHPQRAEAVRLIEELALARSILTDERPAPTSLPLLDHLGTSDGGGDDIAAYALALAAWGLDRMGRVDAAGIRRMTADLVRTWRRALCLTNEETDALREILGLLAAIEDEWSGASVARRKRLAARPLSTPARRLLEARDAALALRVDAGIGALATTHGGLAPDPLITGDDLIGMGFAPGPTFRATLDAVYDAQLEGRVGTRDEAAALAQHLHRP
;
A
#
# COMPACT_ATOMS: atom_id res chain seq x y z
N VAL A 1 13.23 15.03 -26.72
CA VAL A 1 13.49 16.10 -25.73
C VAL A 1 12.18 16.80 -25.41
N ILE A 2 11.90 17.09 -24.14
CA ILE A 2 10.77 17.93 -23.70
C ILE A 2 11.29 19.36 -23.55
N ARG A 3 10.66 20.32 -24.23
CA ARG A 3 10.97 21.75 -24.14
C ARG A 3 9.69 22.58 -24.20
N ALA A 4 9.69 23.74 -23.56
CA ALA A 4 8.61 24.70 -23.72
C ALA A 4 8.54 25.25 -25.15
N VAL A 5 7.36 25.67 -25.59
CA VAL A 5 7.19 26.41 -26.84
C VAL A 5 7.25 27.91 -26.52
N GLY A 6 8.38 28.55 -26.83
CA GLY A 6 8.70 29.93 -26.39
C GLY A 6 9.46 29.97 -25.07
N ASP A 7 9.41 31.09 -24.33
CA ASP A 7 10.06 31.23 -23.02
C ASP A 7 9.43 30.26 -21.99
N PRO A 8 10.22 29.38 -21.34
CA PRO A 8 9.69 28.42 -20.38
C PRO A 8 8.96 29.04 -19.18
N ARG A 9 9.40 30.19 -18.67
CA ARG A 9 8.80 30.85 -17.51
C ARG A 9 7.42 31.40 -17.86
N ASP A 10 7.29 32.05 -19.01
CA ASP A 10 5.98 32.54 -19.48
C ASP A 10 4.98 31.40 -19.59
N ARG A 11 5.41 30.26 -20.15
CA ARG A 11 4.56 29.07 -20.28
C ARG A 11 4.21 28.44 -18.93
N LEU A 12 5.13 28.42 -17.97
CA LEU A 12 4.82 27.93 -16.63
C LEU A 12 3.89 28.88 -15.87
N ASN A 13 4.02 30.19 -16.04
CA ASN A 13 3.16 31.19 -15.40
C ASN A 13 1.71 31.16 -15.91
N GLU A 14 1.51 30.84 -17.19
CA GLU A 14 0.17 30.63 -17.77
C GLU A 14 -0.56 29.40 -17.16
N ASP A 15 0.16 28.31 -16.88
CA ASP A 15 -0.39 27.10 -16.24
C ASP A 15 0.73 26.31 -15.54
N HIS A 16 0.86 26.48 -14.23
CA HIS A 16 1.91 25.83 -13.44
C HIS A 16 1.83 24.29 -13.52
N LEU A 17 0.67 23.70 -13.86
CA LEU A 17 0.55 22.24 -14.06
C LEU A 17 1.44 21.72 -15.20
N ARG A 18 1.90 22.58 -16.12
CA ARG A 18 2.81 22.20 -17.20
C ARG A 18 4.14 21.62 -16.69
N ALA A 19 4.57 21.98 -15.48
CA ALA A 19 5.71 21.34 -14.83
C ALA A 19 5.48 19.83 -14.65
N LEU A 20 4.36 19.42 -14.05
CA LEU A 20 4.02 18.00 -13.86
C LEU A 20 3.78 17.28 -15.19
N ARG A 21 3.18 17.96 -16.17
CA ARG A 21 2.99 17.39 -17.51
C ARG A 21 4.33 17.14 -18.20
N ALA A 22 5.29 18.05 -18.06
CA ALA A 22 6.64 17.88 -18.59
C ALA A 22 7.32 16.66 -17.97
N VAL A 23 7.22 16.49 -16.64
CA VAL A 23 7.72 15.29 -15.94
C VAL A 23 7.04 14.02 -16.46
N ARG A 24 5.70 14.00 -16.52
CA ARG A 24 4.96 12.83 -16.99
C ARG A 24 5.36 12.44 -18.41
N PHE A 25 5.50 13.40 -19.32
CA PHE A 25 5.89 13.13 -20.69
C PHE A 25 7.36 12.71 -20.81
N ALA A 26 8.25 13.34 -20.04
CA ALA A 26 9.66 12.95 -19.97
C ALA A 26 9.80 11.50 -19.52
N ALA A 27 9.19 11.15 -18.39
CA ALA A 27 9.20 9.80 -17.86
C ALA A 27 8.58 8.82 -18.87
N ARG A 28 7.32 9.05 -19.29
CA ARG A 28 6.53 8.14 -20.15
C ARG A 28 7.19 7.81 -21.49
N TYR A 29 7.89 8.76 -22.10
CA TYR A 29 8.48 8.59 -23.42
C TYR A 29 10.00 8.45 -23.39
N GLY A 30 10.60 8.39 -22.20
CA GLY A 30 12.06 8.34 -22.05
C GLY A 30 12.77 9.57 -22.63
N PHE A 31 12.13 10.74 -22.55
CA PHE A 31 12.70 11.98 -23.05
C PHE A 31 13.40 12.77 -21.94
N VAL A 32 14.53 13.37 -22.28
CA VAL A 32 15.20 14.36 -21.42
C VAL A 32 14.46 15.70 -21.48
N ILE A 33 14.33 16.38 -20.34
CA ILE A 33 13.87 17.77 -20.27
C ILE A 33 15.04 18.70 -20.60
N GLU A 34 14.81 19.60 -21.55
CA GLU A 34 15.76 20.63 -21.99
C GLU A 34 16.18 21.54 -20.83
N LEU A 35 17.43 22.04 -20.85
CA LEU A 35 18.05 22.67 -19.69
C LEU A 35 17.30 23.92 -19.22
N GLU A 36 16.93 24.83 -20.11
CA GLU A 36 16.21 26.05 -19.73
C GLU A 36 14.83 25.72 -19.15
N THR A 37 14.12 24.76 -19.77
CA THR A 37 12.84 24.26 -19.27
C THR A 37 12.99 23.62 -17.88
N ARG A 38 14.04 22.82 -17.66
CA ARG A 38 14.35 22.18 -16.37
C ARG A 38 14.61 23.24 -15.29
N GLU A 39 15.43 24.23 -15.60
CA GLU A 39 15.77 25.31 -14.67
C GLU A 39 14.55 26.16 -14.31
N ALA A 40 13.70 26.48 -15.29
CA ALA A 40 12.45 27.19 -15.05
C ALA A 40 11.51 26.39 -14.12
N ILE A 41 11.32 25.08 -14.37
CA ILE A 41 10.50 24.22 -13.51
C ILE A 41 11.05 24.20 -12.08
N ARG A 42 12.36 24.01 -11.91
CA ARG A 42 13.01 23.94 -10.59
C ARG A 42 12.86 25.25 -9.82
N ARG A 43 13.02 26.39 -10.51
CA ARG A 43 12.89 27.73 -9.91
C ARG A 43 11.46 27.99 -9.43
N ASP A 44 10.47 27.63 -10.25
CA ASP A 44 9.07 27.93 -10.00
C ASP A 44 8.31 26.73 -9.38
N ALA A 45 9.03 25.74 -8.84
CA ALA A 45 8.44 24.53 -8.26
C ALA A 45 7.41 24.82 -7.15
N ALA A 46 7.62 25.89 -6.38
CA ALA A 46 6.69 26.35 -5.34
C ALA A 46 5.36 26.86 -5.91
N ALA A 47 5.34 27.34 -7.16
CA ALA A 47 4.14 27.89 -7.80
C ALA A 47 3.07 26.82 -8.06
N LEU A 48 3.44 25.52 -8.04
CA LEU A 48 2.47 24.42 -8.02
C LEU A 48 1.50 24.48 -6.83
N GLN A 49 1.82 25.20 -5.75
CA GLN A 49 0.88 25.44 -4.65
C GLN A 49 -0.40 26.17 -5.12
N GLY A 50 -0.32 26.99 -6.16
CA GLY A 50 -1.47 27.66 -6.77
C GLY A 50 -2.35 26.77 -7.66
N VAL A 51 -1.95 25.52 -7.91
CA VAL A 51 -2.74 24.56 -8.70
C VAL A 51 -3.65 23.76 -7.77
N SER A 52 -4.86 23.46 -8.25
CA SER A 52 -5.83 22.64 -7.50
C SER A 52 -5.25 21.25 -7.18
N ARG A 53 -5.60 20.73 -6.00
CA ARG A 53 -5.08 19.44 -5.53
C ARG A 53 -5.55 18.28 -6.41
N GLU A 54 -6.75 18.37 -6.97
CA GLU A 54 -7.30 17.36 -7.90
C GLU A 54 -6.45 17.27 -9.16
N ARG A 55 -6.08 18.40 -9.77
CA ARG A 55 -5.25 18.42 -10.98
C ARG A 55 -3.84 17.87 -10.74
N ILE A 56 -3.27 18.14 -9.55
CA ILE A 56 -2.00 17.56 -9.13
C ILE A 56 -2.15 16.04 -8.94
N GLY A 57 -3.16 15.62 -8.18
CA GLY A 57 -3.47 14.21 -7.92
C GLY A 57 -3.65 13.40 -9.19
N ASP A 58 -4.37 13.93 -10.19
CA ASP A 58 -4.58 13.29 -11.49
C ASP A 58 -3.27 13.06 -12.27
N GLU A 59 -2.37 14.05 -12.29
CA GLU A 59 -1.08 13.90 -12.96
C GLU A 59 -0.18 12.91 -12.21
N VAL A 60 -0.14 12.96 -10.88
CA VAL A 60 0.61 12.02 -10.04
C VAL A 60 0.09 10.59 -10.23
N ARG A 61 -1.23 10.38 -10.22
CA ARG A 61 -1.84 9.07 -10.49
C ARG A 61 -1.41 8.50 -11.83
N ARG A 62 -1.49 9.28 -12.91
CA ARG A 62 -1.07 8.84 -14.25
C ARG A 62 0.41 8.45 -14.30
N MET A 63 1.26 9.16 -13.54
CA MET A 63 2.69 8.84 -13.45
C MET A 63 2.92 7.57 -12.63
N LEU A 64 2.26 7.45 -11.47
CA LEU A 64 2.46 6.33 -10.56
C LEU A 64 1.85 5.03 -11.03
N LEU A 65 0.84 5.04 -11.91
CA LEU A 65 0.31 3.83 -12.56
C LEU A 65 1.11 3.42 -13.80
N HIS A 66 2.06 4.24 -14.27
CA HIS A 66 2.88 3.93 -15.43
C HIS A 66 4.06 3.01 -15.08
N PRO A 67 4.51 2.11 -15.97
CA PRO A 67 5.73 1.32 -15.77
C PRO A 67 6.98 2.14 -15.40
N GLN A 68 7.09 3.36 -15.90
CA GLN A 68 8.20 4.29 -15.59
C GLN A 68 7.92 5.19 -14.38
N ARG A 69 7.09 4.75 -13.43
CA ARG A 69 6.75 5.50 -12.21
C ARG A 69 7.98 5.95 -11.42
N ALA A 70 9.00 5.09 -11.31
CA ALA A 70 10.22 5.42 -10.60
C ALA A 70 10.97 6.59 -11.27
N GLU A 71 11.05 6.62 -12.61
CA GLU A 71 11.59 7.76 -13.36
C GLU A 71 10.80 9.03 -13.11
N ALA A 72 9.47 8.95 -13.13
CA ALA A 72 8.62 10.11 -12.87
C ALA A 72 8.85 10.67 -11.46
N VAL A 73 8.97 9.80 -10.44
CA VAL A 73 9.29 10.22 -9.08
C VAL A 73 10.70 10.81 -8.99
N ARG A 74 11.72 10.21 -9.63
CA ARG A 74 13.07 10.79 -9.67
C ARG A 74 13.06 12.21 -10.22
N LEU A 75 12.38 12.43 -11.34
CA LEU A 75 12.21 13.78 -11.90
C LEU A 75 11.44 14.73 -10.97
N ILE A 76 10.39 14.26 -10.28
CA ILE A 76 9.67 15.06 -9.27
C ILE A 76 10.61 15.53 -8.15
N GLU A 77 11.45 14.64 -7.63
CA GLU A 77 12.38 14.92 -6.55
C GLU A 77 13.52 15.83 -7.02
N GLU A 78 14.13 15.55 -8.18
CA GLU A 78 15.21 16.34 -8.80
C GLU A 78 14.78 17.79 -9.12
N LEU A 79 13.53 17.96 -9.54
CA LEU A 79 12.95 19.28 -9.86
C LEU A 79 12.39 20.01 -8.63
N ALA A 80 12.58 19.47 -7.42
CA ALA A 80 12.07 20.01 -6.16
C ALA A 80 10.53 20.18 -6.13
N LEU A 81 9.79 19.39 -6.90
CA LEU A 81 8.33 19.47 -6.99
C LEU A 81 7.64 18.70 -5.85
N ALA A 82 8.32 17.72 -5.25
CA ALA A 82 7.77 16.83 -4.22
C ALA A 82 7.13 17.60 -3.05
N ARG A 83 7.79 18.66 -2.54
CA ARG A 83 7.25 19.49 -1.44
C ARG A 83 5.91 20.13 -1.81
N SER A 84 5.78 20.61 -3.05
CA SER A 84 4.55 21.22 -3.55
C SER A 84 3.44 20.22 -3.82
N ILE A 85 3.81 19.00 -4.23
CA ILE A 85 2.87 17.91 -4.54
C ILE A 85 2.34 17.27 -3.25
N LEU A 86 3.25 16.85 -2.37
CA LEU A 86 2.94 16.03 -1.20
C LEU A 86 2.64 16.83 0.06
N THR A 87 2.85 18.15 0.03
CA THR A 87 2.78 19.03 1.22
C THR A 87 3.64 18.51 2.37
N ASP A 88 4.82 17.99 2.00
CA ASP A 88 5.71 17.25 2.87
C ASP A 88 7.09 17.90 2.88
N GLU A 89 7.65 18.09 4.07
CA GLU A 89 8.94 18.77 4.27
C GLU A 89 10.13 17.80 4.35
N ARG A 90 9.88 16.49 4.27
CA ARG A 90 10.96 15.50 4.24
C ARG A 90 11.90 15.75 3.05
N PRO A 91 13.21 15.52 3.23
CA PRO A 91 14.17 15.67 2.15
C PRO A 91 13.88 14.69 1.01
N ALA A 92 14.38 15.01 -0.18
CA ALA A 92 14.36 14.08 -1.30
C ALA A 92 15.14 12.80 -0.94
N PRO A 93 14.62 11.60 -1.28
CA PRO A 93 15.34 10.36 -1.05
C PRO A 93 16.57 10.27 -1.97
N THR A 94 17.64 9.62 -1.49
CA THR A 94 18.85 9.41 -2.29
C THR A 94 18.65 8.38 -3.41
N SER A 95 17.73 7.44 -3.23
CA SER A 95 17.40 6.37 -4.17
C SER A 95 15.95 5.95 -3.99
N LEU A 96 15.38 5.24 -4.97
CA LEU A 96 14.00 4.74 -4.92
C LEU A 96 13.94 3.21 -5.07
N PRO A 97 14.65 2.43 -4.22
CA PRO A 97 14.78 0.98 -4.40
C PRO A 97 13.44 0.25 -4.38
N LEU A 98 12.44 0.73 -3.63
CA LEU A 98 11.14 0.08 -3.58
C LEU A 98 10.34 0.37 -4.86
N LEU A 99 10.32 1.61 -5.34
CA LEU A 99 9.68 1.94 -6.61
C LEU A 99 10.37 1.28 -7.82
N ASP A 100 11.70 1.23 -7.83
CA ASP A 100 12.48 0.57 -8.90
C ASP A 100 12.24 -0.95 -8.92
N HIS A 101 11.85 -1.54 -7.79
CA HIS A 101 11.50 -2.97 -7.70
C HIS A 101 10.11 -3.29 -8.26
N LEU A 102 9.19 -2.32 -8.31
CA LEU A 102 7.82 -2.57 -8.80
C LEU A 102 7.84 -2.89 -10.30
N GLY A 103 7.25 -4.02 -10.67
CA GLY A 103 7.23 -4.54 -12.03
C GLY A 103 6.19 -3.85 -12.93
N THR A 104 6.28 -4.12 -14.24
CA THR A 104 5.30 -3.61 -15.23
C THR A 104 3.93 -4.28 -15.09
N SER A 105 3.87 -5.49 -14.54
CA SER A 105 2.64 -6.25 -14.26
C SER A 105 1.87 -5.71 -13.05
N ASP A 106 2.51 -4.91 -12.20
CA ASP A 106 1.88 -4.32 -11.00
C ASP A 106 0.99 -3.11 -11.34
N GLY A 107 0.73 -2.85 -12.64
CA GLY A 107 -0.17 -1.81 -13.15
C GLY A 107 -1.29 -2.32 -14.07
N GLY A 108 -1.59 -3.63 -14.06
CA GLY A 108 -2.49 -4.28 -15.02
C GLY A 108 -3.88 -4.71 -14.52
N GLY A 109 -4.22 -4.49 -13.26
CA GLY A 109 -5.52 -4.85 -12.69
C GLY A 109 -5.75 -4.22 -11.31
N ASP A 110 -6.96 -3.73 -11.10
CA ASP A 110 -7.42 -2.91 -9.97
C ASP A 110 -6.56 -1.66 -9.71
N ASP A 111 -6.90 -0.55 -10.38
CA ASP A 111 -6.17 0.73 -10.36
C ASP A 111 -5.91 1.24 -8.93
N ILE A 112 -6.74 0.86 -7.96
CA ILE A 112 -6.62 1.27 -6.56
C ILE A 112 -5.44 0.58 -5.87
N ALA A 113 -5.35 -0.75 -6.00
CA ALA A 113 -4.28 -1.53 -5.35
C ALA A 113 -2.91 -1.19 -5.93
N ALA A 114 -2.82 -1.08 -7.26
CA ALA A 114 -1.61 -0.69 -7.97
C ALA A 114 -1.14 0.72 -7.57
N TYR A 115 -2.07 1.67 -7.51
CA TYR A 115 -1.75 3.04 -7.09
C TYR A 115 -1.34 3.12 -5.62
N ALA A 116 -2.06 2.44 -4.73
CA ALA A 116 -1.73 2.36 -3.31
C ALA A 116 -0.37 1.71 -3.07
N LEU A 117 -0.02 0.67 -3.83
CA LEU A 117 1.30 0.03 -3.79
C LEU A 117 2.42 1.00 -4.17
N ALA A 118 2.25 1.74 -5.28
CA ALA A 118 3.22 2.74 -5.72
C ALA A 118 3.37 3.89 -4.70
N LEU A 119 2.26 4.34 -4.08
CA LEU A 119 2.31 5.31 -3.00
C LEU A 119 3.02 4.77 -1.76
N ALA A 120 2.77 3.52 -1.37
CA ALA A 120 3.45 2.88 -0.25
C ALA A 120 4.96 2.78 -0.50
N ALA A 121 5.37 2.35 -1.71
CA ALA A 121 6.77 2.32 -2.13
C ALA A 121 7.42 3.71 -2.05
N TRP A 122 6.80 4.73 -2.65
CA TRP A 122 7.32 6.10 -2.62
C TRP A 122 7.42 6.64 -1.19
N GLY A 123 6.41 6.38 -0.36
CA GLY A 123 6.37 6.81 1.02
C GLY A 123 7.54 6.23 1.82
N LEU A 124 7.76 4.92 1.71
CA LEU A 124 8.85 4.20 2.37
C LEU A 124 10.22 4.62 1.83
N ASP A 125 10.39 4.81 0.52
CA ASP A 125 11.64 5.32 -0.07
C ASP A 125 11.99 6.70 0.51
N ARG A 126 11.01 7.61 0.65
CA ARG A 126 11.19 8.92 1.30
C ARG A 126 11.50 8.84 2.79
N MET A 127 11.07 7.78 3.45
CA MET A 127 11.34 7.54 4.88
C MET A 127 12.71 6.91 5.12
N GLY A 128 13.29 6.28 4.09
CA GLY A 128 14.52 5.51 4.20
C GLY A 128 14.33 4.22 4.99
N ARG A 129 15.38 3.78 5.69
CA ARG A 129 15.33 2.54 6.49
C ARG A 129 14.48 2.75 7.74
N VAL A 130 13.32 2.12 7.77
CA VAL A 130 12.40 2.04 8.91
C VAL A 130 12.04 0.59 9.18
N ASP A 131 11.92 0.25 10.46
CA ASP A 131 11.44 -1.07 10.91
C ASP A 131 9.90 -1.13 10.93
N ALA A 132 9.34 -2.31 11.19
CA ALA A 132 7.90 -2.51 11.28
C ALA A 132 7.21 -1.57 12.28
N ALA A 133 7.85 -1.30 13.43
CA ALA A 133 7.32 -0.38 14.43
C ALA A 133 7.30 1.07 13.90
N GLY A 134 8.33 1.49 13.16
CA GLY A 134 8.39 2.77 12.46
C GLY A 134 7.29 2.92 11.42
N ILE A 135 7.08 1.90 10.58
CA ILE A 135 6.00 1.87 9.58
C ILE A 135 4.64 2.07 10.27
N ARG A 136 4.37 1.37 11.38
CA ARG A 136 3.12 1.53 12.13
C ARG A 136 2.94 2.94 12.68
N ARG A 137 3.97 3.51 13.32
CA ARG A 137 3.90 4.87 13.90
C ARG A 137 3.60 5.95 12.86
N MET A 138 4.16 5.81 11.65
CA MET A 138 4.08 6.85 10.63
C MET A 138 2.90 6.72 9.66
N THR A 139 2.34 5.52 9.51
CA THR A 139 1.30 5.22 8.50
C THR A 139 0.13 6.20 8.60
N ALA A 140 -0.36 6.46 9.82
CA ALA A 140 -1.50 7.34 10.03
C ALA A 140 -1.25 8.78 9.54
N ASP A 141 -0.05 9.31 9.79
CA ASP A 141 0.31 10.67 9.37
C ASP A 141 0.52 10.74 7.85
N LEU A 142 1.28 9.80 7.27
CA LEU A 142 1.50 9.75 5.83
C LEU A 142 0.17 9.64 5.07
N VAL A 143 -0.69 8.70 5.46
CA VAL A 143 -1.99 8.48 4.80
C VAL A 143 -2.86 9.74 4.89
N ARG A 144 -2.91 10.39 6.07
CA ARG A 144 -3.69 11.62 6.26
C ARG A 144 -3.17 12.76 5.38
N THR A 145 -1.86 12.96 5.35
CA THR A 145 -1.22 14.04 4.58
C THR A 145 -1.43 13.82 3.09
N TRP A 146 -1.15 12.61 2.59
CA TRP A 146 -1.23 12.31 1.16
C TRP A 146 -2.67 12.24 0.64
N ARG A 147 -3.62 11.82 1.48
CA ARG A 147 -5.05 11.92 1.15
C ARG A 147 -5.45 13.34 0.79
N ARG A 148 -5.01 14.33 1.56
CA ARG A 148 -5.31 15.76 1.31
C ARG A 148 -4.52 16.29 0.12
N ALA A 149 -3.25 15.91 0.02
CA ALA A 149 -2.34 16.43 -0.99
C ALA A 149 -2.67 15.94 -2.41
N LEU A 150 -3.10 14.68 -2.54
CA LEU A 150 -3.35 14.00 -3.80
C LEU A 150 -4.84 13.70 -4.06
N CYS A 151 -5.73 14.19 -3.20
CA CYS A 151 -7.18 13.93 -3.26
C CYS A 151 -7.52 12.44 -3.35
N LEU A 152 -6.92 11.61 -2.50
CA LEU A 152 -7.15 10.16 -2.51
C LEU A 152 -8.59 9.82 -2.12
N THR A 153 -9.16 8.82 -2.79
CA THR A 153 -10.48 8.27 -2.43
C THR A 153 -10.42 7.54 -1.08
N ASN A 154 -11.58 7.19 -0.51
CA ASN A 154 -11.62 6.34 0.69
C ASN A 154 -10.95 4.99 0.44
N GLU A 155 -11.28 4.36 -0.69
CA GLU A 155 -10.74 3.05 -1.07
C GLU A 155 -9.22 3.09 -1.23
N GLU A 156 -8.66 4.13 -1.85
CA GLU A 156 -7.21 4.30 -1.97
C GLU A 156 -6.53 4.59 -0.64
N THR A 157 -7.18 5.38 0.21
CA THR A 157 -6.70 5.67 1.57
C THR A 157 -6.60 4.38 2.38
N ASP A 158 -7.64 3.54 2.30
CA ASP A 158 -7.73 2.28 3.04
C ASP A 158 -6.78 1.24 2.45
N ALA A 159 -6.63 1.18 1.13
CA ALA A 159 -5.67 0.31 0.47
C ALA A 159 -4.22 0.65 0.85
N LEU A 160 -3.85 1.94 0.85
CA LEU A 160 -2.53 2.40 1.27
C LEU A 160 -2.24 2.03 2.73
N ARG A 161 -3.23 2.26 3.62
CA ARG A 161 -3.11 1.90 5.04
C ARG A 161 -2.96 0.40 5.22
N GLU A 162 -3.74 -0.40 4.50
CA GLU A 162 -3.69 -1.86 4.58
C GLU A 162 -2.36 -2.41 4.08
N ILE A 163 -1.85 -1.95 2.93
CA ILE A 163 -0.55 -2.38 2.40
C ILE A 163 0.57 -2.14 3.41
N LEU A 164 0.66 -0.92 3.96
CA LEU A 164 1.68 -0.57 4.97
C LEU A 164 1.50 -1.38 6.27
N GLY A 165 0.25 -1.58 6.70
CA GLY A 165 -0.06 -2.38 7.89
C GLY A 165 0.30 -3.86 7.74
N LEU A 166 0.02 -4.44 6.57
CA LEU A 166 0.36 -5.82 6.25
C LEU A 166 1.86 -6.03 6.13
N LEU A 167 2.57 -5.12 5.46
CA LEU A 167 4.03 -5.16 5.41
C LEU A 167 4.62 -5.18 6.82
N ALA A 168 4.20 -4.25 7.67
CA ALA A 168 4.68 -4.17 9.05
C ALA A 168 4.30 -5.41 9.88
N ALA A 169 3.12 -5.98 9.69
CA ALA A 169 2.74 -7.21 10.38
C ALA A 169 3.59 -8.41 9.91
N ILE A 170 3.79 -8.57 8.60
CA ILE A 170 4.58 -9.69 8.08
C ILE A 170 6.05 -9.59 8.55
N GLU A 171 6.65 -8.41 8.51
CA GLU A 171 8.03 -8.17 8.98
C GLU A 171 8.22 -8.52 10.46
N ASP A 172 7.23 -8.20 11.30
CA ASP A 172 7.34 -8.29 12.75
C ASP A 172 7.01 -9.67 13.31
N GLU A 173 5.94 -10.29 12.82
CA GLU A 173 5.35 -11.47 13.49
C GLU A 173 5.32 -12.74 12.63
N TRP A 174 5.54 -12.70 11.30
CA TRP A 174 5.32 -13.89 10.44
C TRP A 174 6.04 -15.13 10.95
N SER A 175 7.31 -15.01 11.33
CA SER A 175 8.12 -16.16 11.75
C SER A 175 7.66 -16.77 13.08
N GLY A 176 7.06 -15.98 13.99
CA GLY A 176 6.56 -16.43 15.30
C GLY A 176 5.05 -16.65 15.37
N ALA A 177 4.31 -16.19 14.37
CA ALA A 177 2.86 -16.22 14.35
C ALA A 177 2.29 -17.64 14.23
N SER A 178 1.10 -17.84 14.81
CA SER A 178 0.33 -19.08 14.68
C SER A 178 -0.09 -19.33 13.22
N VAL A 179 -0.47 -20.58 12.92
CA VAL A 179 -0.99 -20.94 11.60
C VAL A 179 -2.23 -20.11 11.24
N ALA A 180 -3.16 -19.92 12.19
CA ALA A 180 -4.32 -19.07 11.97
C ALA A 180 -3.93 -17.64 11.62
N ARG A 181 -2.97 -17.05 12.36
CA ARG A 181 -2.52 -15.69 12.10
C ARG A 181 -1.85 -15.53 10.74
N ARG A 182 -0.97 -16.46 10.35
CA ARG A 182 -0.35 -16.47 9.01
C ARG A 182 -1.38 -16.61 7.90
N LYS A 183 -2.36 -17.52 8.05
CA LYS A 183 -3.47 -17.68 7.11
C LYS A 183 -4.29 -16.40 6.96
N ARG A 184 -4.65 -15.75 8.09
CA ARG A 184 -5.36 -14.46 8.09
C ARG A 184 -4.56 -13.38 7.35
N LEU A 185 -3.25 -13.23 7.59
CA LEU A 185 -2.40 -12.28 6.88
C LEU A 185 -2.30 -12.57 5.38
N ALA A 186 -2.20 -13.86 5.02
CA ALA A 186 -2.11 -14.31 3.63
C ALA A 186 -3.41 -14.11 2.85
N ALA A 187 -4.56 -14.27 3.50
CA ALA A 187 -5.88 -14.15 2.89
C ALA A 187 -6.36 -12.71 2.70
N ARG A 188 -5.65 -11.71 3.23
CA ARG A 188 -6.04 -10.31 3.05
C ARG A 188 -5.94 -9.91 1.57
N PRO A 189 -6.91 -9.14 1.03
CA PRO A 189 -6.92 -8.77 -0.39
C PRO A 189 -5.62 -8.12 -0.86
N LEU A 190 -4.99 -7.31 0.00
CA LEU A 190 -3.76 -6.58 -0.32
C LEU A 190 -2.48 -7.25 0.21
N SER A 191 -2.55 -8.54 0.54
CA SER A 191 -1.39 -9.34 0.96
C SER A 191 -0.33 -9.43 -0.14
N THR A 192 -0.72 -9.67 -1.39
CA THR A 192 0.21 -9.74 -2.51
C THR A 192 0.95 -8.42 -2.76
N PRO A 193 0.28 -7.25 -2.87
CA PRO A 193 0.95 -5.96 -2.92
C PRO A 193 1.91 -5.71 -1.75
N ALA A 194 1.51 -6.03 -0.50
CA ALA A 194 2.39 -5.86 0.65
C ALA A 194 3.67 -6.72 0.54
N ARG A 195 3.54 -7.97 0.04
CA ARG A 195 4.68 -8.85 -0.19
C ARG A 195 5.61 -8.38 -1.32
N ARG A 196 5.11 -7.65 -2.34
CA ARG A 196 5.99 -6.99 -3.33
C ARG A 196 6.94 -5.98 -2.69
N LEU A 197 6.46 -5.21 -1.72
CA LEU A 197 7.33 -4.31 -0.94
C LEU A 197 8.31 -5.10 -0.07
N LEU A 198 7.85 -6.22 0.49
CA LEU A 198 8.70 -7.10 1.28
C LEU A 198 9.83 -7.72 0.43
N GLU A 199 9.58 -8.13 -0.82
CA GLU A 199 10.60 -8.64 -1.74
C GLU A 199 11.74 -7.62 -1.93
N ALA A 200 11.40 -6.33 -2.07
CA ALA A 200 12.40 -5.26 -2.19
C ALA A 200 13.18 -4.99 -0.90
N ARG A 201 12.54 -5.19 0.26
CA ARG A 201 13.09 -4.83 1.58
C ARG A 201 13.88 -5.96 2.24
N ASP A 202 13.37 -7.18 2.14
CA ASP A 202 13.95 -8.42 2.66
C ASP A 202 13.51 -9.60 1.79
N ALA A 203 14.24 -9.82 0.69
CA ALA A 203 13.98 -10.91 -0.24
C ALA A 203 14.00 -12.30 0.43
N ALA A 204 14.81 -12.49 1.49
CA ALA A 204 14.90 -13.77 2.18
C ALA A 204 13.66 -14.04 3.04
N LEU A 205 13.13 -13.02 3.73
CA LEU A 205 11.85 -13.12 4.41
C LEU A 205 10.70 -13.28 3.41
N ALA A 206 10.68 -12.54 2.31
CA ALA A 206 9.66 -12.67 1.27
C ALA A 206 9.57 -14.10 0.72
N LEU A 207 10.69 -14.73 0.36
CA LEU A 207 10.73 -16.12 -0.09
C LEU A 207 10.16 -17.10 0.95
N ARG A 208 10.48 -16.91 2.24
CA ARG A 208 9.94 -17.74 3.32
C ARG A 208 8.44 -17.53 3.53
N VAL A 209 7.97 -16.30 3.40
CA VAL A 209 6.55 -15.95 3.47
C VAL A 209 5.81 -16.64 2.33
N ASP A 210 6.30 -16.52 1.11
CA ASP A 210 5.67 -17.09 -0.09
C ASP A 210 5.62 -18.61 -0.06
N ALA A 211 6.72 -19.26 0.32
CA ALA A 211 6.75 -20.69 0.54
C ALA A 211 5.78 -21.12 1.65
N GLY A 212 5.72 -20.35 2.75
CA GLY A 212 4.79 -20.59 3.85
C GLY A 212 3.32 -20.45 3.44
N ILE A 213 2.98 -19.43 2.64
CA ILE A 213 1.64 -19.23 2.08
C ILE A 213 1.28 -20.40 1.17
N GLY A 214 2.19 -20.82 0.28
CA GLY A 214 1.98 -21.96 -0.60
C GLY A 214 1.67 -23.25 0.16
N ALA A 215 2.44 -23.54 1.22
CA ALA A 215 2.19 -24.69 2.08
C ALA A 215 0.87 -24.58 2.87
N LEU A 216 0.53 -23.40 3.37
CA LEU A 216 -0.73 -23.16 4.08
C LEU A 216 -1.94 -23.30 3.15
N ALA A 217 -1.84 -22.85 1.90
CA ALA A 217 -2.91 -22.94 0.92
C ALA A 217 -3.31 -24.38 0.58
N THR A 218 -2.39 -25.35 0.74
CA THR A 218 -2.68 -26.78 0.52
C THR A 218 -3.29 -27.48 1.74
N THR A 219 -3.37 -26.81 2.90
CA THR A 219 -4.01 -27.38 4.09
C THR A 219 -5.53 -27.41 3.95
N HIS A 220 -6.22 -28.25 4.75
CA HIS A 220 -7.68 -28.36 4.72
C HIS A 220 -8.36 -26.99 4.89
N GLY A 221 -9.29 -26.64 3.99
CA GLY A 221 -9.97 -25.34 3.96
C GLY A 221 -9.17 -24.18 3.35
N GLY A 222 -7.91 -24.38 2.94
CA GLY A 222 -7.08 -23.33 2.34
C GLY A 222 -6.72 -22.19 3.31
N LEU A 223 -6.59 -20.97 2.78
CA LEU A 223 -6.17 -19.78 3.55
C LEU A 223 -7.33 -19.11 4.29
N ALA A 224 -8.53 -19.12 3.72
CA ALA A 224 -9.71 -18.49 4.30
C ALA A 224 -10.97 -19.31 3.96
N PRO A 225 -11.18 -20.46 4.62
CA PRO A 225 -12.42 -21.21 4.49
C PRO A 225 -13.59 -20.41 5.11
N ASP A 226 -14.80 -20.71 4.65
CA ASP A 226 -16.02 -20.23 5.31
C ASP A 226 -16.07 -20.75 6.76
N PRO A 227 -16.51 -19.93 7.74
CA PRO A 227 -16.64 -20.36 9.12
C PRO A 227 -17.58 -21.57 9.28
N LEU A 228 -17.17 -22.58 10.05
CA LEU A 228 -18.00 -23.76 10.34
C LEU A 228 -19.25 -23.44 11.16
N ILE A 229 -19.16 -22.40 11.99
CA ILE A 229 -20.26 -21.83 12.77
C ILE A 229 -20.28 -20.31 12.66
N THR A 230 -21.47 -19.75 12.75
CA THR A 230 -21.76 -18.32 12.66
C THR A 230 -22.38 -17.80 13.95
N GLY A 231 -22.65 -16.50 14.02
CA GLY A 231 -23.36 -15.92 15.17
C GLY A 231 -24.76 -16.50 15.36
N ASP A 232 -25.49 -16.76 14.27
CA ASP A 232 -26.84 -17.34 14.32
C ASP A 232 -26.80 -18.75 14.89
N ASP A 233 -25.73 -19.51 14.61
CA ASP A 233 -25.56 -20.84 15.15
C ASP A 233 -25.36 -20.81 16.67
N LEU A 234 -24.59 -19.86 17.20
CA LEU A 234 -24.43 -19.68 18.64
C LEU A 234 -25.76 -19.31 19.32
N ILE A 235 -26.56 -18.43 18.70
CA ILE A 235 -27.90 -18.09 19.20
C ILE A 235 -28.79 -19.34 19.24
N GLY A 236 -28.77 -20.15 18.17
CA GLY A 236 -29.50 -21.42 18.11
C GLY A 236 -29.06 -22.43 19.17
N MET A 237 -27.81 -22.37 19.61
CA MET A 237 -27.26 -23.18 20.71
C MET A 237 -27.60 -22.63 22.11
N GLY A 238 -28.33 -21.51 22.20
CA GLY A 238 -28.76 -20.91 23.48
C GLY A 238 -27.79 -19.89 24.08
N PHE A 239 -26.81 -19.42 23.32
CA PHE A 239 -25.86 -18.40 23.80
C PHE A 239 -26.54 -17.02 23.81
N ALA A 240 -26.34 -16.26 24.87
CA ALA A 240 -26.79 -14.87 24.92
C ALA A 240 -25.80 -13.95 24.19
N PRO A 241 -26.26 -13.04 23.31
CA PRO A 241 -25.40 -12.05 22.67
C PRO A 241 -24.66 -11.20 23.72
N GLY A 242 -23.35 -11.03 23.56
CA GLY A 242 -22.55 -10.30 24.55
C GLY A 242 -21.07 -10.12 24.17
N PRO A 243 -20.26 -9.55 25.08
CA PRO A 243 -18.85 -9.21 24.81
C PRO A 243 -17.99 -10.43 24.46
N THR A 244 -18.31 -11.61 24.99
CA THR A 244 -17.58 -12.86 24.75
C THR A 244 -17.91 -13.50 23.41
N PHE A 245 -19.01 -13.11 22.77
CA PHE A 245 -19.55 -13.76 21.56
C PHE A 245 -18.56 -13.71 20.39
N ARG A 246 -18.00 -12.53 20.12
CA ARG A 246 -16.98 -12.33 19.08
C ARG A 246 -15.70 -13.11 19.40
N ALA A 247 -15.27 -13.08 20.67
CA ALA A 247 -14.07 -13.78 21.10
C ALA A 247 -14.21 -15.30 20.93
N THR A 248 -15.39 -15.88 21.22
CA THR A 248 -15.68 -17.29 20.98
C THR A 248 -15.64 -17.62 19.49
N LEU A 249 -16.30 -16.84 18.64
CA LEU A 249 -16.29 -17.06 17.18
C LEU A 249 -14.86 -16.95 16.61
N ASP A 250 -14.10 -15.94 17.04
CA ASP A 250 -12.70 -15.76 16.63
C ASP A 250 -11.84 -16.96 17.04
N ALA A 251 -11.99 -17.46 18.26
CA ALA A 251 -11.24 -18.60 18.78
C ALA A 251 -11.59 -19.92 18.08
N VAL A 252 -12.88 -20.14 17.77
CA VAL A 252 -13.34 -21.31 17.00
C VAL A 252 -12.84 -21.23 15.57
N TYR A 253 -12.90 -20.04 14.94
CA TYR A 253 -12.37 -19.86 13.60
C TYR A 253 -10.85 -20.04 13.55
N ASP A 254 -10.11 -19.59 14.56
CA ASP A 254 -8.67 -19.88 14.66
C ASP A 254 -8.39 -21.37 14.80
N ALA A 255 -9.21 -22.10 15.58
CA ALA A 255 -9.11 -23.55 15.66
C ALA A 255 -9.37 -24.23 14.30
N GLN A 256 -10.33 -23.72 13.53
CA GLN A 256 -10.62 -24.19 12.18
C GLN A 256 -9.44 -23.94 11.24
N LEU A 257 -8.89 -22.72 11.25
CA LEU A 257 -7.73 -22.37 10.42
C LEU A 257 -6.50 -23.22 10.74
N GLU A 258 -6.35 -23.64 12.00
CA GLU A 258 -5.27 -24.51 12.48
C GLU A 258 -5.54 -26.01 12.27
N GLY A 259 -6.72 -26.38 11.75
CA GLY A 259 -7.12 -27.78 11.56
C GLY A 259 -7.40 -28.53 12.86
N ARG A 260 -7.60 -27.82 13.98
CA ARG A 260 -8.00 -28.39 15.27
C ARG A 260 -9.49 -28.77 15.29
N VAL A 261 -10.31 -28.11 14.47
CA VAL A 261 -11.71 -28.48 14.21
C VAL A 261 -11.95 -28.52 12.70
N GLY A 262 -12.64 -29.55 12.22
CA GLY A 262 -12.96 -29.75 10.81
C GLY A 262 -14.45 -29.89 10.52
N THR A 263 -15.28 -30.02 11.55
CA THR A 263 -16.73 -30.18 11.42
C THR A 263 -17.51 -29.17 12.24
N ARG A 264 -18.77 -28.95 11.84
CA ARG A 264 -19.70 -28.07 12.56
C ARG A 264 -19.95 -28.55 14.00
N ASP A 265 -20.00 -29.86 14.23
CA ASP A 265 -20.20 -30.44 15.56
C ASP A 265 -18.99 -30.21 16.48
N GLU A 266 -17.77 -30.40 15.96
CA GLU A 266 -16.54 -30.08 16.71
C GLU A 266 -16.43 -28.59 17.03
N ALA A 267 -16.78 -27.73 16.07
CA ALA A 267 -16.79 -26.28 16.26
C ALA A 267 -17.82 -25.85 17.33
N ALA A 268 -19.02 -26.44 17.31
CA ALA A 268 -20.06 -26.21 18.31
C ALA A 268 -19.64 -26.68 19.71
N ALA A 269 -19.03 -27.87 19.81
CA ALA A 269 -18.51 -28.40 21.07
C ALA A 269 -17.41 -27.49 21.66
N LEU A 270 -16.49 -27.00 20.82
CA LEU A 270 -15.46 -26.04 21.24
C LEU A 270 -16.08 -24.71 21.71
N ALA A 271 -17.06 -24.18 20.98
CA ALA A 271 -17.76 -22.95 21.37
C ALA A 271 -18.41 -23.08 22.76
N GLN A 272 -19.06 -24.21 23.04
CA GLN A 272 -19.67 -24.49 24.34
C GLN A 272 -18.62 -24.60 25.45
N HIS A 273 -17.46 -25.21 25.16
CA HIS A 273 -16.37 -25.31 26.13
C HIS A 273 -15.82 -23.92 26.51
N LEU A 274 -15.62 -23.04 25.52
CA LEU A 274 -15.07 -21.70 25.72
C LEU A 274 -16.03 -20.73 26.42
N HIS A 275 -17.34 -21.02 26.41
CA HIS A 275 -18.36 -20.17 27.01
C HIS A 275 -18.74 -20.57 28.43
N ARG A 276 -18.25 -21.72 28.94
CA ARG A 276 -18.48 -22.08 30.34
C ARG A 276 -17.78 -21.07 31.26
N PRO A 277 -18.49 -20.51 32.25
CA PRO A 277 -17.95 -19.50 33.17
C PRO A 277 -16.85 -20.08 34.09
#